data_AF-A0A645DRJ4-F1
#
_entry.id   AF-A0A645DRJ4-F1
#
_cell.length_a   1.000
_cell.length_b   1.000
_cell.length_c   1.000
_cell.angle_alpha   90.00
_cell.angle_beta   90.00
_cell.angle_gamma   90.00
#
_symmetry.space_group_name_H-M   'P 1'
#
loop_
_entity.id
_entity.type
_entity.pdbx_description
1 polymer ?
#
loop_
_entity_poly.entity_id
_entity_poly.type
_entity_poly.pdbx_seq_one_letter_code
_entity_poly.pdbx_strand_id
1 'polypeptide(L)'
;MVFNKIRKENIIELEEVIRKYILRPDIDKNIKIEAAFLLNKIGAKEPYYVLMDGEIKEITIEPDGLLEDEWKKEWEEVKNKTLKMMKSCYKTPYKKIVEDIWYDFIKSSYPEVPSIGKIEIWAAALEFAYCRFTCKEVTQRQLADKYKVSKSSISEKSRIIFSYIENKFRERE
;
A
#
# COMPACT_ATOMS: atom_id res chain seq x y z
N MET A 1 -2.49 -18.35 -6.89
CA MET A 1 -3.88 -17.87 -6.77
C MET A 1 -4.53 -17.85 -8.15
N VAL A 2 -5.79 -18.25 -8.26
CA VAL A 2 -6.59 -18.19 -9.51
C VAL A 2 -6.53 -16.80 -10.15
N PHE A 3 -6.47 -15.75 -9.34
CA PHE A 3 -6.27 -14.36 -9.77
C PHE A 3 -5.02 -14.14 -10.62
N ASN A 4 -3.87 -14.75 -10.28
CA ASN A 4 -2.63 -14.64 -11.07
C ASN A 4 -2.66 -15.46 -12.38
N LYS A 5 -3.54 -16.46 -12.49
CA LYS A 5 -3.81 -17.17 -13.75
C LYS A 5 -4.73 -16.36 -14.65
N ILE A 6 -5.83 -15.83 -14.09
CA ILE A 6 -6.74 -14.90 -14.80
C ILE A 6 -5.97 -13.65 -15.26
N ARG A 7 -5.03 -13.15 -14.44
CA ARG A 7 -4.17 -12.01 -14.77
C ARG A 7 -3.32 -12.20 -16.01
N LYS A 8 -2.92 -13.43 -16.29
CA LYS A 8 -2.02 -13.75 -17.40
C LYS A 8 -2.75 -14.22 -18.66
N GLU A 9 -3.99 -14.66 -18.53
CA GLU A 9 -4.68 -15.38 -19.60
C GLU A 9 -5.59 -14.53 -20.49
N ASN A 10 -5.95 -13.26 -20.16
CA ASN A 10 -6.67 -12.34 -21.08
C ASN A 10 -6.73 -10.84 -20.67
N ILE A 11 -5.75 -10.29 -19.93
CA ILE A 11 -5.85 -8.91 -19.38
C ILE A 11 -5.75 -7.79 -20.42
N ILE A 12 -5.00 -7.96 -21.52
CA ILE A 12 -4.83 -6.89 -22.51
C ILE A 12 -6.18 -6.52 -23.15
N GLU A 13 -7.00 -7.53 -23.45
CA GLU A 13 -8.33 -7.32 -24.01
C GLU A 13 -9.26 -6.65 -23.00
N LEU A 14 -9.20 -7.03 -21.73
CA LEU A 14 -10.04 -6.44 -20.68
C LEU A 14 -9.70 -4.97 -20.43
N GLU A 15 -8.41 -4.61 -20.37
CA GLU A 15 -7.99 -3.21 -20.23
C GLU A 15 -8.52 -2.35 -21.39
N GLU A 16 -8.33 -2.81 -22.63
CA GLU A 16 -8.82 -2.09 -23.81
C GLU A 16 -10.35 -1.93 -23.81
N VAL A 17 -11.08 -2.99 -23.43
CA VAL A 17 -12.53 -2.97 -23.36
C VAL A 17 -13.00 -1.94 -22.33
N ILE A 18 -12.39 -1.92 -21.15
CA ILE A 18 -12.75 -0.96 -20.09
C ILE A 18 -12.43 0.48 -20.54
N ARG A 19 -11.25 0.71 -21.14
CA ARG A 19 -10.88 2.04 -21.67
C ARG A 19 -11.82 2.55 -22.75
N LYS A 20 -12.32 1.67 -23.62
CA LYS A 20 -13.34 2.01 -24.62
C LYS A 20 -14.70 2.26 -23.96
N TYR A 21 -15.05 1.47 -22.94
CA TYR A 21 -16.32 1.57 -22.23
C TYR A 21 -16.48 2.88 -21.45
N ILE A 22 -15.44 3.36 -20.75
CA ILE A 22 -15.50 4.60 -19.96
C ILE A 22 -15.65 5.88 -20.79
N LEU A 23 -15.36 5.81 -22.10
CA LEU A 23 -15.49 6.92 -23.05
C LEU A 23 -16.85 6.96 -23.75
N ARG A 24 -17.74 6.00 -23.48
CA ARG A 24 -19.05 5.95 -24.12
C ARG A 24 -20.03 6.99 -23.53
N PRO A 25 -20.78 7.73 -24.36
CA PRO A 25 -21.68 8.78 -23.87
C PRO A 25 -22.93 8.23 -23.16
N ASP A 26 -23.34 7.00 -23.49
CA ASP A 26 -24.55 6.35 -22.97
C ASP A 26 -24.37 5.70 -21.59
N ILE A 27 -23.14 5.68 -21.06
CA ILE A 27 -22.82 5.04 -19.79
C ILE A 27 -22.89 6.07 -18.65
N ASP A 28 -23.52 5.66 -17.54
CA ASP A 28 -23.66 6.45 -16.32
C ASP A 28 -22.30 6.85 -15.73
N LYS A 29 -22.25 8.06 -15.16
CA LYS A 29 -21.03 8.65 -14.61
C LYS A 29 -20.42 7.82 -13.49
N ASN A 30 -21.23 7.24 -12.60
CA ASN A 30 -20.71 6.45 -11.49
C ASN A 30 -20.09 5.15 -11.99
N ILE A 31 -20.72 4.50 -12.97
CA ILE A 31 -20.20 3.29 -13.61
C ILE A 31 -18.84 3.57 -14.29
N LYS A 32 -18.69 4.74 -14.93
CA LYS A 32 -17.41 5.14 -15.53
C LYS A 32 -16.30 5.33 -14.50
N ILE A 33 -16.63 5.89 -13.33
CA ILE A 33 -15.70 6.03 -12.21
C ILE A 33 -15.29 4.67 -11.65
N GLU A 34 -16.24 3.77 -11.41
CA GLU A 34 -15.97 2.39 -10.97
C GLU A 34 -15.08 1.63 -11.97
N ALA A 35 -15.32 1.80 -13.26
CA ALA A 35 -14.52 1.19 -14.31
C ALA A 35 -13.08 1.74 -14.36
N ALA A 36 -12.87 3.04 -14.10
CA ALA A 36 -11.53 3.58 -13.94
C ALA A 36 -10.82 3.04 -12.69
N PHE A 37 -11.55 2.88 -11.58
CA PHE A 37 -11.02 2.18 -10.40
C PHE A 37 -10.61 0.74 -10.72
N LEU A 38 -11.36 0.05 -11.57
CA LEU A 38 -10.99 -1.28 -12.03
C LEU A 38 -9.69 -1.28 -12.85
N LEU A 39 -9.48 -0.28 -13.73
CA LEU A 39 -8.20 -0.10 -14.45
C LEU A 39 -7.03 0.01 -13.47
N ASN A 40 -7.17 0.81 -12.41
CA ASN A 40 -6.16 0.92 -11.37
C ASN A 40 -5.92 -0.42 -10.66
N LYS A 41 -6.98 -1.13 -10.25
CA LYS A 41 -6.88 -2.43 -9.56
C LYS A 41 -6.20 -3.52 -10.40
N ILE A 42 -6.35 -3.51 -11.72
CA ILE A 42 -5.69 -4.48 -12.61
C ILE A 42 -4.24 -4.07 -12.99
N GLY A 43 -3.76 -2.93 -12.48
CA GLY A 43 -2.42 -2.42 -12.75
C GLY A 43 -2.26 -1.81 -14.15
N ALA A 44 -3.36 -1.33 -14.74
CA ALA A 44 -3.30 -0.61 -16.02
C ALA A 44 -2.48 0.67 -15.86
N LYS A 45 -1.80 1.09 -16.93
CA LYS A 45 -0.96 2.30 -16.87
C LYS A 45 -1.80 3.57 -16.85
N GLU A 46 -1.47 4.50 -15.97
CA GLU A 46 -1.98 5.86 -16.04
C GLU A 46 -1.44 6.61 -17.27
N PRO A 47 -2.14 7.65 -17.77
CA PRO A 47 -3.38 8.24 -17.22
C PRO A 47 -4.68 7.48 -17.55
N TYR A 48 -5.73 7.70 -16.76
CA TYR A 48 -7.10 7.23 -17.04
C TYR A 48 -7.95 8.38 -17.58
N TYR A 49 -8.60 8.17 -18.71
CA TYR A 49 -9.46 9.16 -19.35
C TYR A 49 -10.92 8.74 -19.27
N VAL A 50 -11.79 9.62 -18.81
CA VAL A 50 -13.24 9.35 -18.66
C VAL A 50 -14.05 10.43 -19.35
N LEU A 51 -15.09 10.04 -20.10
CA LEU A 51 -16.03 10.99 -20.67
C LEU A 51 -17.06 11.43 -19.62
N MET A 52 -16.97 12.69 -19.18
CA MET A 52 -17.88 13.30 -18.20
C MET A 52 -18.41 14.63 -18.72
N ASP A 53 -19.72 14.84 -18.62
CA ASP A 53 -20.35 16.10 -18.99
C ASP A 53 -20.05 16.52 -20.45
N GLY A 54 -19.83 15.54 -21.34
CA GLY A 54 -19.48 15.76 -22.75
C GLY A 54 -17.99 15.97 -23.03
N GLU A 55 -17.14 16.00 -22.00
CA GLU A 55 -15.71 16.23 -22.11
C GLU A 55 -14.90 15.02 -21.63
N ILE A 56 -13.79 14.73 -22.31
CA ILE A 56 -12.85 13.71 -21.84
C ILE A 56 -11.96 14.36 -20.79
N LYS A 57 -12.06 13.87 -19.55
CA LYS A 57 -11.26 14.32 -18.41
C LYS A 57 -10.25 13.25 -18.03
N GLU A 58 -9.02 13.69 -17.79
CA GLU A 58 -8.06 12.87 -17.08
C GLU A 58 -8.47 12.79 -15.62
N ILE A 59 -8.53 11.57 -15.08
CA ILE A 59 -8.75 11.35 -13.65
C ILE A 59 -7.54 10.66 -13.07
N THR A 60 -7.04 11.25 -11.99
CA THR A 60 -6.06 10.60 -11.12
C THR A 60 -6.84 9.86 -10.07
N ILE A 61 -6.60 8.56 -9.97
CA ILE A 61 -7.11 7.79 -8.85
C ILE A 61 -6.12 8.01 -7.73
N GLU A 62 -6.48 8.90 -6.81
CA GLU A 62 -5.73 9.01 -5.56
C GLU A 62 -5.78 7.64 -4.91
N PRO A 63 -4.62 7.00 -4.68
CA PRO A 63 -4.59 5.67 -4.09
C PRO A 63 -5.20 5.66 -2.69
N ASP A 64 -5.45 6.84 -2.12
CA ASP A 64 -5.80 6.98 -0.73
C ASP A 64 -7.26 6.59 -0.45
N GLY A 65 -8.20 6.97 -1.32
CA GLY A 65 -9.61 6.61 -1.19
C GLY A 65 -9.91 5.13 -1.49
N LEU A 66 -9.12 4.50 -2.37
CA LEU A 66 -9.25 3.06 -2.65
C LEU A 66 -8.79 2.18 -1.49
N LEU A 67 -7.78 2.64 -0.74
CA LEU A 67 -7.23 1.91 0.38
C LEU A 67 -8.12 1.95 1.62
N GLU A 68 -8.96 2.97 1.79
CA GLU A 68 -9.87 3.08 2.94
C GLU A 68 -10.91 1.95 2.96
N ASP A 69 -11.59 1.68 1.84
CA ASP A 69 -12.61 0.62 1.74
C ASP A 69 -12.00 -0.80 1.74
N GLU A 70 -10.76 -0.94 1.29
CA GLU A 70 -10.04 -2.23 1.25
C GLU A 70 -9.07 -2.43 2.41
N TRP A 71 -9.04 -1.50 3.38
CA TRP A 71 -8.12 -1.56 4.50
C TRP A 71 -8.38 -2.81 5.35
N LYS A 72 -7.47 -3.78 5.27
CA LYS A 72 -7.64 -5.04 5.98
C LYS A 72 -7.42 -4.86 7.47
N LYS A 73 -8.21 -5.59 8.26
CA LYS A 73 -8.11 -5.62 9.73
C LYS A 73 -6.69 -5.91 10.22
N GLU A 74 -5.98 -6.84 9.58
CA GLU A 74 -4.59 -7.18 9.92
C GLU A 74 -3.61 -6.00 9.73
N TRP A 75 -3.85 -5.13 8.74
CA TRP A 75 -3.04 -3.93 8.53
C TRP A 75 -3.26 -2.91 9.64
N GLU A 76 -4.51 -2.77 10.08
CA GLU A 76 -4.88 -1.95 11.22
C GLU A 76 -4.28 -2.49 12.53
N GLU A 77 -4.30 -3.81 12.73
CA GLU A 77 -3.75 -4.47 13.90
C GLU A 77 -2.22 -4.28 13.99
N VAL A 78 -1.48 -4.36 12.89
CA VAL A 78 -0.03 -4.07 12.85
C VAL A 78 0.26 -2.62 13.24
N LYS A 79 -0.45 -1.66 12.65
CA LYS A 79 -0.33 -0.23 12.98
C LYS A 79 -0.58 0.00 14.47
N ASN A 80 -1.71 -0.49 14.97
CA ASN A 80 -2.11 -0.30 16.37
C ASN A 80 -1.15 -0.99 17.35
N LYS A 81 -0.68 -2.20 17.04
CA LYS A 81 0.33 -2.89 17.85
C LYS A 81 1.63 -2.09 17.92
N THR A 82 2.07 -1.54 16.79
CA THR A 82 3.29 -0.72 16.71
C THR A 82 3.16 0.53 17.57
N LEU A 83 2.09 1.31 17.38
CA LEU A 83 1.85 2.53 18.15
C LEU A 83 1.73 2.26 19.65
N LYS A 84 1.11 1.14 20.04
CA LYS A 84 1.02 0.69 21.43
C LYS A 84 2.39 0.39 22.03
N MET A 85 3.24 -0.34 21.31
CA MET A 85 4.59 -0.71 21.77
C MET A 85 5.55 0.48 21.77
N MET A 86 5.34 1.47 20.91
CA MET A 86 6.14 2.70 20.82
C MET A 86 5.71 3.78 21.83
N LYS A 87 4.57 3.61 22.51
CA LYS A 87 4.04 4.58 23.47
C LYS A 87 5.07 4.85 24.57
N SER A 88 5.35 6.12 24.81
CA SER A 88 6.34 6.61 25.79
C SER A 88 7.82 6.30 25.45
N CYS A 89 8.12 5.63 24.33
CA CYS A 89 9.49 5.42 23.87
C CYS A 89 10.01 6.57 22.99
N TYR A 90 9.11 7.32 22.34
CA TYR A 90 9.46 8.32 21.34
C TYR A 90 8.67 9.62 21.54
N LYS A 91 9.32 10.76 21.26
CA LYS A 91 8.67 12.08 21.25
C LYS A 91 7.80 12.23 19.99
N THR A 92 6.74 13.02 20.08
CA THR A 92 5.94 13.42 18.93
C THR A 92 6.82 14.12 17.87
N PRO A 93 6.51 13.98 16.57
CA PRO A 93 5.31 13.39 15.96
C PRO A 93 5.46 11.91 15.52
N TYR A 94 6.07 11.04 16.34
CA TYR A 94 6.34 9.64 15.94
C TYR A 94 5.15 8.86 15.36
N LYS A 95 3.93 9.10 15.87
CA LYS A 95 2.72 8.38 15.42
C LYS A 95 2.45 8.61 13.94
N LYS A 96 2.47 9.88 13.51
CA LYS A 96 2.19 10.26 12.12
C LYS A 96 3.24 9.68 11.18
N ILE A 97 4.52 9.73 11.56
CA ILE A 97 5.60 9.14 10.75
C ILE A 97 5.43 7.62 10.61
N VAL A 98 5.05 6.92 11.67
CA VAL A 98 4.78 5.46 11.62
C VAL A 98 3.60 5.15 10.72
N GLU A 99 2.52 5.94 10.82
CA GLU A 99 1.34 5.83 9.96
C GLU A 99 1.70 6.05 8.50
N ASP A 100 2.47 7.09 8.19
CA ASP A 100 2.89 7.42 6.83
C ASP A 100 3.77 6.30 6.23
N ILE A 101 4.75 5.78 6.99
CA ILE A 101 5.59 4.63 6.57
C ILE A 101 4.72 3.41 6.26
N TRP A 102 3.77 3.09 7.13
CA TRP A 102 2.93 1.90 6.97
C TRP A 102 1.98 2.05 5.80
N TYR A 103 1.37 3.21 5.67
CA TYR A 103 0.44 3.51 4.59
C TYR A 103 1.15 3.50 3.24
N ASP A 104 2.31 4.16 3.12
CA ASP A 104 3.12 4.16 1.91
C ASP A 104 3.53 2.73 1.51
N PHE A 105 3.88 1.87 2.47
CA PHE A 105 4.19 0.47 2.20
C PHE A 105 2.97 -0.30 1.65
N ILE A 106 1.80 -0.20 2.30
CA ILE A 106 0.58 -0.89 1.87
C ILE A 106 0.18 -0.39 0.47
N LYS A 107 0.19 0.92 0.27
CA LYS A 107 -0.11 1.57 -1.01
C LYS A 107 0.80 1.11 -2.13
N SER A 108 2.11 1.08 -1.88
CA SER A 108 3.11 0.72 -2.90
C SER A 108 3.16 -0.78 -3.19
N SER A 109 2.63 -1.61 -2.29
CA SER A 109 2.57 -3.07 -2.49
C SER A 109 1.20 -3.55 -2.95
N TYR A 110 0.17 -2.70 -2.94
CA TYR A 110 -1.17 -3.04 -3.42
C TYR A 110 -1.18 -3.29 -4.94
N PRO A 111 -1.92 -4.31 -5.45
CA PRO A 111 -2.76 -5.27 -4.71
C PRO A 111 -2.00 -6.49 -4.14
N GLU A 112 -0.70 -6.60 -4.42
CA GLU A 112 0.16 -7.72 -4.04
C GLU A 112 0.76 -7.59 -2.61
N VAL A 113 0.02 -6.95 -1.69
CA VAL A 113 0.46 -6.76 -0.30
C VAL A 113 0.82 -8.12 0.30
N PRO A 114 2.05 -8.31 0.81
CA PRO A 114 2.46 -9.57 1.42
C PRO A 114 1.52 -9.99 2.55
N SER A 115 1.22 -11.28 2.64
CA SER A 115 0.37 -11.81 3.71
C SER A 115 0.95 -11.52 5.09
N ILE A 116 0.11 -10.95 5.96
CA ILE A 116 0.46 -10.64 7.34
C ILE A 116 0.25 -11.89 8.20
N GLY A 117 1.35 -12.58 8.54
CA GLY A 117 1.33 -13.67 9.51
C GLY A 117 1.21 -13.17 10.96
N LYS A 118 2.29 -13.27 11.74
CA LYS A 118 2.29 -12.81 13.15
C LYS A 118 2.40 -11.29 13.24
N ILE A 119 1.38 -10.63 13.81
CA ILE A 119 1.29 -9.17 13.98
C ILE A 119 2.54 -8.58 14.66
N GLU A 120 3.06 -9.23 15.69
CA GLU A 120 4.25 -8.76 16.41
C GLU A 120 5.49 -8.62 15.52
N ILE A 121 5.66 -9.51 14.53
CA ILE A 121 6.84 -9.48 13.64
C ILE A 121 6.78 -8.25 12.76
N TRP A 122 5.63 -7.99 12.14
CA TRP A 122 5.40 -6.83 11.29
C TRP A 122 5.45 -5.53 12.08
N ALA A 123 4.88 -5.52 13.29
CA ALA A 123 4.93 -4.35 14.16
C ALA A 123 6.36 -4.00 14.63
N ALA A 124 7.18 -5.01 14.92
CA ALA A 124 8.60 -4.81 15.23
C ALA A 124 9.39 -4.31 14.02
N ALA A 125 9.09 -4.84 12.82
CA ALA A 125 9.71 -4.40 11.58
C ALA A 125 9.33 -2.96 11.21
N LEU A 126 8.10 -2.54 11.49
CA LEU A 126 7.63 -1.17 11.29
C LEU A 126 8.28 -0.18 12.27
N GLU A 127 8.42 -0.54 13.56
CA GLU A 127 9.19 0.27 14.51
C GLU A 127 10.67 0.37 14.08
N PHE A 128 11.26 -0.72 13.58
CA PHE A 128 12.62 -0.69 13.04
C PHE A 128 12.72 0.28 11.85
N ALA A 129 11.75 0.25 10.92
CA ALA A 129 11.71 1.16 9.79
C ALA A 129 11.63 2.63 10.22
N TYR A 130 10.78 2.95 11.20
CA TYR A 130 10.72 4.28 11.81
C TYR A 130 12.06 4.71 12.41
N CYS A 131 12.74 3.85 13.16
CA CYS A 131 14.03 4.19 13.76
C CYS A 131 15.11 4.42 12.71
N ARG A 132 15.12 3.63 11.62
CA ARG A 132 16.02 3.86 10.49
C ARG A 132 15.71 5.19 9.79
N PHE A 133 14.44 5.48 9.55
CA PHE A 133 13.99 6.73 8.91
C PHE A 133 14.34 7.98 9.74
N THR A 134 14.25 7.88 11.06
CA THR A 134 14.51 9.00 11.99
C THR A 134 15.93 9.01 12.57
N CYS A 135 16.86 8.22 12.01
CA CYS A 135 18.25 8.11 12.45
C CYS A 135 18.40 7.79 13.95
N LYS A 136 17.47 7.02 14.51
CA LYS A 136 17.53 6.55 15.90
C LYS A 136 18.27 5.22 16.00
N GLU A 137 19.16 5.13 16.98
CA GLU A 137 19.87 3.89 17.25
C GLU A 137 18.95 2.87 17.92
N VAL A 138 18.60 1.83 17.16
CA VAL A 138 17.96 0.62 17.69
C VAL A 138 18.52 -0.59 16.96
N THR A 139 18.77 -1.65 17.69
CA THR A 139 19.16 -2.93 17.11
C THR A 139 17.93 -3.81 16.91
N GLN A 140 17.96 -4.64 15.87
CA GLN A 140 16.92 -5.67 15.67
C GLN A 140 16.81 -6.63 16.87
N ARG A 141 17.89 -6.82 17.64
CA ARG A 141 17.87 -7.65 18.86
C ARG A 141 17.02 -7.01 19.96
N GLN A 142 17.19 -5.71 20.22
CA GLN A 142 16.36 -4.98 21.18
C GLN A 142 14.87 -5.06 20.82
N LEU A 143 14.53 -4.95 19.54
CA LEU A 143 13.14 -5.09 19.08
C LEU A 143 12.64 -6.53 19.15
N ALA A 144 13.49 -7.51 18.86
CA ALA A 144 13.15 -8.93 19.01
C ALA A 144 12.75 -9.26 20.46
N ASP A 145 13.54 -8.78 21.42
CA ASP A 145 13.27 -8.96 22.85
C ASP A 145 11.98 -8.21 23.26
N LYS A 146 11.82 -6.96 22.82
CA LYS A 146 10.63 -6.13 23.09
C LYS A 146 9.32 -6.76 22.58
N TYR A 147 9.35 -7.31 21.38
CA TYR A 147 8.17 -7.87 20.72
C TYR A 147 7.99 -9.38 20.89
N LYS A 148 8.93 -10.05 21.57
CA LYS A 148 8.95 -11.51 21.77
C LYS A 148 8.89 -12.28 20.44
N VAL A 149 9.78 -11.90 19.52
CA VAL A 149 9.94 -12.49 18.18
C VAL A 149 11.41 -12.75 17.89
N SER A 150 11.72 -13.43 16.78
CA SER A 150 13.11 -13.65 16.39
C SER A 150 13.68 -12.45 15.62
N LYS A 151 14.98 -12.21 15.78
CA LYS A 151 15.73 -11.21 15.01
C LYS A 151 15.64 -11.46 13.49
N SER A 152 15.70 -12.73 13.07
CA SER A 152 15.64 -13.10 11.66
C SER A 152 14.31 -12.69 11.01
N SER A 153 13.18 -12.89 11.71
CA SER A 153 11.88 -12.49 11.21
C SER A 153 11.72 -10.97 11.09
N ILE A 154 12.27 -10.19 12.04
CA ILE A 154 12.31 -8.73 11.92
C ILE A 154 13.13 -8.33 10.69
N SER A 155 14.32 -8.92 10.53
CA SER A 155 15.19 -8.60 9.40
C SER A 155 14.57 -8.92 8.04
N GLU A 156 13.82 -10.01 7.94
CA GLU A 156 13.08 -10.36 6.73
C GLU A 156 11.99 -9.31 6.42
N LYS A 157 11.13 -9.00 7.40
CA LYS A 157 10.01 -8.07 7.18
C LYS A 157 10.46 -6.62 7.01
N SER A 158 11.52 -6.19 7.68
CA SER A 158 12.08 -4.85 7.48
C SER A 158 12.63 -4.67 6.07
N ARG A 159 13.28 -5.69 5.48
CA ARG A 159 13.73 -5.62 4.08
C ARG A 159 12.57 -5.45 3.11
N ILE A 160 11.47 -6.16 3.36
CA ILE A 160 10.24 -6.02 2.57
C ILE A 160 9.72 -4.60 2.69
N ILE A 161 9.58 -4.05 3.91
CA ILE A 161 9.12 -2.66 4.07
C ILE A 161 10.04 -1.67 3.34
N PHE A 162 11.36 -1.82 3.46
CA PHE A 162 12.32 -0.93 2.81
C PHE A 162 12.33 -1.04 1.28
N SER A 163 12.13 -2.22 0.70
CA SER A 163 12.14 -2.36 -0.76
C SER A 163 11.06 -1.54 -1.45
N TYR A 164 9.96 -1.22 -0.77
CA TYR A 164 8.90 -0.37 -1.31
C TYR A 164 9.10 1.11 -0.97
N ILE A 165 9.71 1.42 0.18
CA ILE A 165 9.97 2.80 0.59
C ILE A 165 11.16 3.41 -0.18
N GLU A 166 12.21 2.64 -0.46
CA GLU A 166 13.41 3.12 -1.18
C GLU A 166 13.14 3.49 -2.66
N ASN A 167 12.18 2.84 -3.33
CA ASN A 167 11.85 3.15 -4.73
C ASN A 167 11.31 4.58 -4.90
N LYS A 168 10.61 5.14 -3.91
CA LYS A 168 10.08 6.52 -3.92
C LYS A 168 11.16 7.60 -3.76
N PHE A 169 12.40 7.22 -3.43
CA PHE A 169 13.54 8.15 -3.35
C PHE A 169 14.32 8.24 -4.66
N ARG A 170 14.30 7.21 -5.51
CA ARG A 170 14.96 7.26 -6.83
C ARG A 170 14.14 7.99 -7.90
N GLU A 171 12.81 8.04 -7.75
CA GLU A 171 11.92 8.72 -8.70
C GLU A 171 11.77 10.23 -8.43
N ARG A 172 12.46 10.76 -7.40
CA ARG A 172 12.47 12.18 -7.03
C ARG A 172 13.84 12.86 -7.19
N GLU A 173 14.74 12.21 -7.93
CA GLU A 173 16.00 12.77 -8.48
C GLU A 173 15.89 12.85 -10.01
#